data_AF-A0A2M9H6B6-F1
#
_entry.id   AF-A0A2M9H6B6-F1
#
_cell.length_a   1.000
_cell.length_b   1.000
_cell.length_c   1.000
_cell.angle_alpha   90.00
_cell.angle_beta   90.00
_cell.angle_gamma   90.00
#
_symmetry.space_group_name_H-M   'P 1'
#
loop_
_entity.id
_entity.type
_entity.pdbx_description
1 polymer ?
#
loop_
_entity_poly.entity_id
_entity_poly.type
_entity_poly.pdbx_seq_one_letter_code
_entity_poly.pdbx_strand_id
1 'polypeptide(L)'
;MERIDVYRGRPVEDEDGNTVQGPLELWRSFTGLAAPVTVSESPTESSHGVPVGYTVYIRSEEPTGVLDTDVIGLRGLMLPVDGLPAVWENPRGKHIGDVITVRIREG
;
A
#
# COMPACT_ATOMS: atom_id res chain seq x y z
N MET A 1 12.61 0.38 -12.39
CA MET A 1 11.25 0.15 -11.87
C MET A 1 11.21 -1.27 -11.34
N GLU A 2 10.54 -1.48 -10.21
CA GLU A 2 10.45 -2.77 -9.52
C GLU A 2 9.02 -3.32 -9.57
N ARG A 3 8.88 -4.62 -9.32
CA ARG A 3 7.58 -5.30 -9.27
C ARG A 3 6.87 -4.93 -7.97
N ILE A 4 5.61 -4.52 -8.10
CA ILE A 4 4.71 -4.18 -7.00
C ILE A 4 3.57 -5.18 -7.04
N ASP A 5 3.49 -6.06 -6.05
CA ASP A 5 2.39 -7.03 -5.94
C ASP A 5 1.31 -6.48 -5.04
N VAL A 6 0.05 -6.56 -5.47
CA VAL A 6 -1.11 -6.12 -4.68
C VAL A 6 -1.87 -7.36 -4.23
N TYR A 7 -2.00 -7.52 -2.93
CA TYR A 7 -2.73 -8.60 -2.30
C TYR A 7 -4.04 -8.07 -1.72
N ARG A 8 -5.12 -8.79 -1.97
CA ARG A 8 -6.47 -8.43 -1.51
C ARG A 8 -7.11 -9.63 -0.82
N GLY A 9 -7.66 -9.40 0.36
CA GLY A 9 -8.54 -10.37 1.01
C GLY A 9 -9.98 -10.11 0.59
N ARG A 10 -10.72 -11.16 0.24
CA ARG A 10 -12.17 -11.03 0.00
C ARG A 10 -12.87 -10.78 1.34
N PRO A 11 -13.92 -9.95 1.41
CA PRO A 11 -14.71 -9.82 2.62
C PRO A 11 -15.36 -11.16 2.96
N VAL A 12 -15.22 -11.59 4.21
CA VAL A 12 -15.85 -12.80 4.77
C VAL A 12 -16.53 -12.44 6.08
N GLU A 13 -17.58 -13.16 6.45
CA GLU A 13 -18.23 -13.02 7.76
C GLU A 13 -17.52 -13.92 8.78
N ASP A 14 -17.17 -13.37 9.94
CA ASP A 14 -16.63 -14.15 11.06
C ASP A 14 -17.76 -14.83 11.87
N GLU A 15 -17.40 -15.59 12.91
CA GLU A 15 -18.36 -16.30 13.76
C GLU A 15 -19.36 -15.37 14.46
N ASP A 16 -18.98 -14.11 14.66
CA ASP A 16 -19.80 -13.07 15.29
C ASP A 16 -20.60 -12.23 14.25
N GLY A 17 -20.47 -12.55 12.96
CA GLY A 17 -21.19 -11.88 11.86
C GLY A 17 -20.57 -10.54 11.41
N ASN A 18 -19.33 -10.24 11.81
CA ASN A 18 -18.63 -9.06 11.32
C ASN A 18 -17.99 -9.36 9.97
N THR A 19 -18.03 -8.37 9.07
CA THR A 19 -17.27 -8.43 7.82
C THR A 19 -15.80 -8.20 8.12
N VAL A 20 -14.99 -9.25 7.98
CA VAL A 20 -13.54 -9.22 8.12
C VAL A 20 -12.85 -9.48 6.79
N GLN A 21 -11.57 -9.12 6.72
CA GLN A 21 -10.75 -9.42 5.55
C GLN A 21 -10.37 -10.90 5.57
N GLY A 22 -10.78 -11.63 4.54
CA GLY A 22 -10.38 -13.01 4.32
C GLY A 22 -8.90 -13.15 3.93
N PRO A 23 -8.45 -14.38 3.62
CA PRO A 23 -7.07 -14.65 3.26
C PRO A 23 -6.57 -13.75 2.11
N LEU A 24 -5.36 -13.21 2.26
CA LEU A 24 -4.73 -12.39 1.24
C LEU A 24 -4.39 -13.23 0.00
N GLU A 25 -4.98 -12.89 -1.14
CA GLU A 25 -4.66 -13.48 -2.43
C GLU A 25 -3.98 -12.43 -3.31
N LEU A 26 -3.04 -12.85 -4.17
CA LEU A 26 -2.46 -11.95 -5.17
C LEU A 26 -3.58 -11.50 -6.12
N TRP A 27 -3.91 -10.21 -6.07
CA TRP A 27 -4.95 -9.61 -6.90
C TRP A 27 -4.39 -9.16 -8.25
N ARG A 28 -3.27 -8.44 -8.24
CA ARG A 28 -2.62 -7.91 -9.45
C ARG A 28 -1.17 -7.57 -9.18
N SER A 29 -0.35 -7.63 -10.23
CA SER A 29 1.04 -7.15 -10.20
C SER A 29 1.20 -5.95 -11.12
N PHE A 30 1.97 -4.97 -10.66
CA PHE A 30 2.32 -3.77 -11.40
C PHE A 30 3.83 -3.58 -11.46
N THR A 31 4.26 -2.64 -12.30
CA THR A 31 5.64 -2.16 -12.33
C THR A 31 5.65 -0.70 -11.87
N GLY A 32 6.48 -0.39 -10.87
CA GLY A 32 6.47 0.92 -10.22
C GLY A 32 7.82 1.36 -9.69
N LEU A 33 7.82 2.48 -8.96
CA LEU A 33 8.96 2.98 -8.21
C LEU A 33 8.55 3.06 -6.73
N ALA A 34 9.39 2.56 -5.83
CA ALA A 34 9.18 2.76 -4.40
C ALA A 34 10.28 3.67 -3.81
N ALA A 35 9.86 4.80 -3.26
CA ALA A 35 10.70 5.73 -2.53
C ALA A 35 10.50 5.52 -1.02
N PRO A 36 11.55 5.34 -0.21
CA PRO A 36 11.39 5.22 1.24
C PRO A 36 10.82 6.52 1.81
N VAL A 37 9.90 6.41 2.75
CA VAL A 37 9.42 7.55 3.55
C VAL A 37 10.41 7.73 4.69
N THR A 38 11.27 8.74 4.58
CA THR A 38 12.18 9.11 5.68
C THR A 38 11.34 9.75 6.78
N VAL A 39 11.05 9.00 7.84
CA VAL A 39 10.42 9.54 9.04
C VAL A 39 11.50 9.74 10.09
N SER A 40 11.88 10.99 10.29
CA SER A 40 12.67 11.41 11.45
C SER A 40 11.76 11.34 12.68
N GLU A 41 11.64 10.19 13.31
CA GLU A 41 10.96 10.08 14.60
C GLU A 41 12.01 10.04 15.72
N SER A 42 12.01 11.06 16.58
CA SER A 42 12.70 10.99 17.87
C SER A 42 11.99 9.94 18.72
N PRO A 43 12.69 8.93 19.28
CA PRO A 43 12.05 7.92 20.10
C PRO A 43 11.40 8.59 21.32
N THR A 44 10.10 8.38 21.51
CA THR A 44 9.39 8.67 22.77
C THR A 44 9.39 7.42 23.64
N GLU A 45 9.29 7.59 24.96
CA GLU A 45 9.30 6.50 25.96
C GLU A 45 8.21 5.43 25.78
N SER A 46 7.30 5.59 24.82
CA SER A 46 6.17 4.67 24.55
C SER A 46 6.18 4.06 23.14
N SER A 47 7.20 4.31 22.31
CA SER A 47 7.21 3.88 20.90
C SER A 47 8.46 3.04 20.60
N HIS A 48 8.27 1.73 20.45
CA HIS A 48 9.36 0.75 20.27
C HIS A 48 9.60 0.30 18.82
N GLY A 49 8.86 0.85 17.86
CA GLY A 49 8.92 0.39 16.48
C GLY A 49 9.61 1.35 15.51
N VAL A 50 10.53 0.84 14.68
CA VAL A 50 11.02 1.58 13.52
C VAL A 50 9.95 1.50 12.43
N PRO A 51 9.35 2.63 12.01
CA PRO A 51 8.38 2.60 10.93
C PRO A 51 9.11 2.35 9.62
N VAL A 52 8.80 1.25 8.94
CA VAL A 52 9.20 1.04 7.55
C VAL A 52 8.04 1.51 6.67
N GLY A 53 8.31 2.51 5.84
CA GLY A 53 7.29 3.08 4.94
C GLY A 53 7.85 3.42 3.58
N TYR A 54 7.02 3.31 2.55
CA TYR A 54 7.35 3.68 1.19
C TYR A 54 6.21 4.46 0.54
N THR A 55 6.57 5.38 -0.33
CA THR A 55 5.68 5.95 -1.34
C THR A 55 5.91 5.19 -2.64
N VAL A 56 4.87 4.51 -3.12
CA VAL A 56 4.89 3.66 -4.31
C VAL A 56 4.20 4.40 -5.45
N TYR A 57 4.91 4.58 -6.55
CA TYR A 57 4.40 5.19 -7.78
C TYR A 57 4.17 4.09 -8.80
N ILE A 58 2.91 3.83 -9.14
CA ILE A 58 2.53 2.87 -10.17
C ILE A 58 2.16 3.64 -11.43
N ARG A 59 2.79 3.32 -12.56
CA ARG A 59 2.44 3.95 -13.84
C ARG A 59 1.37 3.13 -14.55
N SER A 60 0.26 3.76 -14.90
CA SER A 60 -0.89 3.12 -15.56
C SER A 60 -1.65 4.14 -16.41
N GLU A 61 -2.30 3.70 -17.48
CA GLU A 61 -3.19 4.57 -18.27
C GLU A 61 -4.59 4.66 -17.67
N GLU A 62 -4.96 3.70 -16.84
CA GLU A 62 -6.23 3.61 -16.13
C GLU A 62 -5.98 3.50 -14.62
N PRO A 63 -6.93 3.94 -13.76
CA PRO A 63 -6.81 3.79 -12.32
C PRO A 63 -6.47 2.35 -11.94
N THR A 64 -5.44 2.19 -11.11
CA THR A 64 -4.90 0.89 -10.71
C THR A 64 -5.92 0.06 -9.93
N GLY A 65 -6.90 0.69 -9.29
CA GLY A 65 -7.95 0.02 -8.51
C GLY A 65 -7.46 -0.53 -7.17
N VAL A 66 -6.28 -0.09 -6.71
CA VAL A 66 -5.79 -0.36 -5.35
C VAL A 66 -6.69 0.32 -4.32
N LEU A 67 -6.92 -0.36 -3.19
CA LEU A 67 -7.75 0.09 -2.09
C LEU A 67 -6.90 0.30 -0.82
N ASP A 68 -7.41 1.05 0.14
CA ASP A 68 -6.78 1.22 1.45
C ASP A 68 -6.76 -0.07 2.30
N THR A 69 -7.56 -1.06 1.93
CA THR A 69 -7.58 -2.40 2.55
C THR A 69 -6.61 -3.40 1.91
N ASP A 70 -5.91 -2.99 0.85
CA ASP A 70 -4.93 -3.85 0.19
C ASP A 70 -3.60 -3.92 0.95
N VAL A 71 -2.84 -4.96 0.65
CA VAL A 71 -1.46 -5.13 1.11
C VAL A 71 -0.53 -5.16 -0.09
N ILE A 72 0.52 -4.35 -0.02
CA ILE A 72 1.54 -4.26 -1.07
C ILE A 72 2.74 -5.14 -0.74
N GLY A 73 3.00 -6.11 -1.61
CA GLY A 73 4.25 -6.85 -1.66
C GLY A 73 5.34 -6.02 -2.31
N LEU A 74 6.34 -5.62 -1.53
CA LEU A 74 7.44 -4.79 -1.97
C LEU A 74 8.75 -5.28 -1.34
N ARG A 75 9.74 -5.65 -2.16
CA ARG A 75 11.08 -6.08 -1.70
C ARG A 75 11.05 -7.19 -0.63
N GLY A 76 10.09 -8.10 -0.73
CA GLY A 76 9.90 -9.20 0.23
C GLY A 76 9.12 -8.82 1.49
N LEU A 77 8.69 -7.56 1.63
CA LEU A 77 7.83 -7.08 2.71
C LEU A 77 6.37 -7.08 2.27
N MET A 78 5.47 -7.34 3.21
CA MET A 78 4.03 -7.18 3.07
C MET A 78 3.62 -5.93 3.84
N LEU A 79 3.31 -4.86 3.11
CA LEU A 79 3.08 -3.53 3.68
C LEU A 79 1.63 -3.12 3.46
N PRO A 80 0.82 -2.89 4.51
CA PRO A 80 -0.55 -2.43 4.32
C PRO A 80 -0.54 -1.03 3.70
N VAL A 81 -1.55 -0.75 2.89
CA VAL A 81 -1.80 0.59 2.36
C VAL A 81 -2.16 1.52 3.52
N ASP A 82 -1.50 2.68 3.56
CA ASP A 82 -1.66 3.70 4.59
C ASP A 82 -2.42 4.90 3.99
N GLY A 83 -3.74 4.87 4.12
CA GLY A 83 -4.64 5.89 3.58
C GLY A 83 -5.09 5.64 2.13
N LEU A 84 -5.83 6.60 1.58
CA LEU A 84 -6.39 6.45 0.23
C LEU A 84 -5.30 6.62 -0.85
N PRO A 85 -5.23 5.71 -1.84
CA PRO A 85 -4.39 5.91 -3.02
C PRO A 85 -4.71 7.22 -3.73
N ALA A 86 -3.69 7.98 -4.10
CA ALA A 86 -3.81 9.25 -4.79
C ALA A 86 -3.65 9.07 -6.30
N VAL A 87 -4.48 9.76 -7.07
CA VAL A 87 -4.39 9.79 -8.54
C VAL A 87 -3.15 10.58 -8.95
N TRP A 88 -2.31 10.01 -9.81
CA TRP A 88 -1.19 10.69 -10.44
C TRP A 88 -1.60 11.19 -11.83
N GLU A 89 -1.65 12.50 -11.99
CA GLU A 89 -2.01 13.16 -13.24
C GLU A 89 -0.81 13.90 -13.83
N ASN A 90 -0.78 14.00 -15.17
CA ASN A 90 0.16 14.87 -15.85
C ASN A 90 -0.30 16.34 -15.76
N PRO A 91 0.52 17.32 -16.16
CA PRO A 91 0.15 18.75 -16.12
C PRO A 91 -1.08 19.14 -16.98
N ARG A 92 -1.58 18.22 -17.81
CA ARG A 92 -2.79 18.40 -18.64
C ARG A 92 -4.02 17.72 -18.05
N GLY A 93 -3.94 17.15 -16.84
CA GLY A 93 -5.04 16.44 -16.18
C GLY A 93 -5.34 15.06 -16.77
N LYS A 94 -4.42 14.46 -17.53
CA LYS A 94 -4.55 13.04 -17.93
C LYS A 94 -3.99 12.16 -16.82
N HIS A 95 -4.76 11.17 -16.39
CA HIS A 95 -4.29 10.09 -15.53
C HIS A 95 -3.06 9.40 -16.14
N ILE A 96 -2.02 9.23 -15.33
CA ILE A 96 -0.77 8.55 -15.69
C ILE A 96 -0.33 7.52 -14.65
N GLY A 97 -1.13 7.30 -13.60
CA GLY A 97 -0.88 6.29 -12.60
C GLY A 97 -1.50 6.62 -11.25
N ASP A 98 -1.06 5.91 -10.22
CA ASP A 98 -1.45 6.15 -8.83
C ASP A 98 -0.23 6.19 -7.91
N VAL A 99 -0.37 6.93 -6.82
CA VAL A 99 0.60 7.05 -5.74
C VAL A 99 0.00 6.44 -4.49
N ILE A 100 0.68 5.45 -3.92
CA ILE A 100 0.21 4.67 -2.78
C ILE A 100 1.22 4.83 -1.66
N THR A 101 0.76 5.24 -0.49
CA THR A 101 1.58 5.20 0.72
C THR A 101 1.39 3.85 1.38
N VAL A 102 2.47 3.22 1.79
CA VAL A 102 2.45 1.96 2.53
C VAL A 102 3.32 2.08 3.76
N ARG A 103 2.88 1.51 4.88
CA ARG A 103 3.61 1.62 6.14
C ARG A 103 3.34 0.45 7.05
N ILE A 104 4.39 -0.06 7.68
CA ILE A 104 4.27 -0.98 8.80
C ILE A 104 5.05 -0.41 9.99
N ARG A 105 4.50 -0.61 11.18
CA ARG A 105 5.23 -0.41 12.43
C ARG A 105 5.55 -1.80 12.96
N GLU A 106 6.80 -2.21 12.85
CA GLU A 106 7.29 -3.40 13.57
C GLU A 106 7.41 -3.03 15.04
N GLY A 107 6.95 -3.87 15.97
CA GLY A 107 6.98 -3.64 17.42
C GLY A 107 7.44 -4.87 18.16
#